data_AF-M6Y5S4-F1
#
_entry.id   AF-M6Y5S4-F1
#
_cell.length_a   1.000
_cell.length_b   1.000
_cell.length_c   1.000
_cell.angle_alpha   90.00
_cell.angle_beta   90.00
_cell.angle_gamma   90.00
#
_symmetry.space_group_name_H-M   'P 1'
#
loop_
_entity.id
_entity.type
_entity.pdbx_description
1 polymer ?
#
loop_
_entity_poly.entity_id
_entity_poly.type
_entity_poly.pdbx_seq_one_letter_code
_entity_poly.pdbx_strand_id
1 'polypeptide(L)'
;MNSIIFFPIRHHSVSASLALQKYINDLRPSVILIEGPYDFNPKLEELFLPHTLPIAIYSVVRDEQGLSKGTYYPFCNYFPEWIALQSAKSLQTPARFIDLPWADLCSIKSISEKPNIKAAHDEPFWNNNFILTLCKKMGVTDFTIYGTNFSKSIT
;
A
#
# COMPACT_ATOMS: atom_id res chain seq x y z
N MET A 1 -30.43 3.38 -7.01
CA MET A 1 -29.27 3.51 -7.93
C MET A 1 -28.03 3.18 -7.15
N ASN A 2 -27.30 2.12 -7.51
CA ASN A 2 -26.00 1.83 -6.91
C ASN A 2 -24.94 2.64 -7.66
N SER A 3 -24.57 3.80 -7.12
CA SER A 3 -23.52 4.66 -7.67
C SER A 3 -22.15 4.22 -7.14
N ILE A 4 -21.19 4.02 -8.04
CA ILE A 4 -19.77 3.84 -7.70
C ILE A 4 -19.13 5.23 -7.65
N ILE A 5 -18.38 5.50 -6.60
CA ILE A 5 -17.68 6.78 -6.39
C ILE A 5 -16.19 6.49 -6.26
N PHE A 6 -15.38 7.21 -7.04
CA PHE A 6 -13.93 7.15 -6.96
C PHE A 6 -13.42 8.35 -6.15
N PHE A 7 -12.56 8.08 -5.18
CA PHE A 7 -11.87 9.12 -4.41
C PHE A 7 -10.37 9.03 -4.73
N PRO A 8 -9.77 10.06 -5.35
CA PRO A 8 -8.36 10.02 -5.75
C PRO A 8 -7.46 10.11 -4.52
N ILE A 9 -6.48 9.20 -4.42
CA ILE A 9 -5.59 9.07 -3.27
C ILE A 9 -4.13 9.29 -3.66
N ARG A 10 -3.39 9.93 -2.75
CA ARG A 10 -1.93 9.88 -2.68
C ARG A 10 -1.59 9.21 -1.34
N HIS A 11 -0.97 8.03 -1.38
CA HIS A 11 -0.76 7.13 -0.22
C HIS A 11 -0.16 7.79 1.03
N HIS A 12 0.63 8.86 0.86
CA HIS A 12 1.33 9.56 1.96
C HIS A 12 0.75 10.96 2.25
N SER A 13 -0.46 11.26 1.77
CA SER A 13 -1.06 12.59 1.90
C SER A 13 -1.97 12.69 3.12
N VAL A 14 -1.49 13.38 4.17
CA VAL A 14 -2.29 13.71 5.36
C VAL A 14 -3.57 14.47 4.97
N SER A 15 -3.49 15.40 4.03
CA SER A 15 -4.64 16.16 3.55
C SER A 15 -5.67 15.27 2.85
N ALA A 16 -5.22 14.31 2.05
CA ALA A 16 -6.12 13.34 1.41
C ALA A 16 -6.80 12.46 2.46
N SER A 17 -6.08 12.01 3.48
CA SER A 17 -6.62 11.22 4.59
C SER A 17 -7.73 11.94 5.36
N LEU A 18 -7.52 13.23 5.70
CA LEU A 18 -8.53 14.03 6.38
C LEU A 18 -9.77 14.26 5.51
N ALA A 19 -9.56 14.56 4.22
CA ALA A 19 -10.65 14.75 3.26
C ALA A 19 -11.44 13.45 3.05
N LEU A 20 -10.75 12.31 2.92
CA LEU A 20 -11.35 11.00 2.77
C LEU A 20 -12.20 10.63 3.99
N GLN A 21 -11.66 10.82 5.20
CA GLN A 21 -12.40 10.54 6.44
C GLN A 21 -13.69 11.36 6.52
N LYS A 22 -13.60 12.67 6.23
CA LYS A 22 -14.78 13.54 6.18
C LYS A 22 -15.78 13.06 5.14
N TYR A 23 -15.29 12.74 3.94
CA TYR A 23 -16.14 12.30 2.84
C TYR A 23 -16.88 10.99 3.15
N ILE A 24 -16.20 10.00 3.73
CA ILE A 24 -16.80 8.73 4.17
C ILE A 24 -17.87 8.98 5.23
N ASN A 25 -17.60 9.86 6.21
CA ASN A 25 -18.55 10.17 7.28
C ASN A 25 -19.82 10.86 6.78
N ASP A 26 -19.67 11.75 5.78
CA ASP A 26 -20.78 12.50 5.17
C ASP A 26 -21.59 11.61 4.21
N LEU A 27 -20.91 10.80 3.38
CA LEU A 27 -21.54 9.94 2.38
C LEU A 27 -22.20 8.69 2.98
N ARG A 28 -21.61 8.11 4.04
CA ARG A 28 -22.02 6.82 4.64
C ARG A 28 -22.19 5.71 3.59
N PRO A 29 -21.11 5.32 2.88
CA PRO A 29 -21.18 4.32 1.82
C PRO A 29 -21.59 2.95 2.38
N SER A 30 -22.27 2.15 1.55
CA SER A 30 -22.65 0.77 1.90
C SER A 30 -21.47 -0.21 1.84
N VAL A 31 -20.39 0.15 1.16
CA VAL A 31 -19.14 -0.62 1.06
C VAL A 31 -17.99 0.33 0.76
N ILE A 32 -16.81 0.05 1.31
CA ILE A 32 -15.57 0.78 1.03
C ILE A 32 -14.58 -0.19 0.35
N LEU A 33 -14.12 0.18 -0.84
CA LEU A 33 -13.13 -0.59 -1.60
C LEU A 33 -11.79 0.14 -1.53
N ILE A 34 -10.73 -0.58 -1.18
CA ILE A 34 -9.43 -0.01 -0.82
C ILE A 34 -8.34 -0.70 -1.65
N GLU A 35 -7.37 0.07 -2.13
CA GLU A 35 -6.16 -0.48 -2.72
C GLU A 35 -5.42 -1.34 -1.68
N GLY A 36 -4.96 -2.51 -2.11
CA GLY A 36 -4.38 -3.55 -1.27
C GLY A 36 -4.70 -4.96 -1.78
N PRO A 37 -3.95 -5.97 -1.32
CA PRO A 37 -4.00 -7.33 -1.87
C PRO A 37 -5.31 -8.04 -1.51
N TYR A 38 -6.15 -8.37 -2.51
CA TYR A 38 -7.47 -8.96 -2.24
C TYR A 38 -7.40 -10.33 -1.55
N ASP A 39 -6.30 -11.08 -1.74
CA ASP A 39 -6.04 -12.37 -1.10
C ASP A 39 -5.84 -12.24 0.42
N PHE A 40 -5.64 -11.02 0.94
CA PHE A 40 -5.63 -10.74 2.37
C PHE A 40 -7.02 -10.55 2.98
N ASN A 41 -8.08 -10.39 2.18
CA ASN A 41 -9.45 -10.17 2.69
C ASN A 41 -9.94 -11.23 3.72
N PRO A 42 -9.63 -12.54 3.61
CA PRO A 42 -10.00 -13.52 4.63
C PRO A 42 -9.41 -13.25 6.02
N LYS A 43 -8.33 -12.46 6.07
CA LYS A 43 -7.59 -12.08 7.28
C LYS A 43 -7.75 -10.60 7.62
N LEU A 44 -8.70 -9.89 6.99
CA LEU A 44 -8.86 -8.44 7.17
C LEU A 44 -9.02 -8.04 8.64
N GLU A 45 -9.70 -8.87 9.43
CA GLU A 45 -9.90 -8.68 10.87
C GLU A 45 -8.58 -8.62 11.66
N GLU A 46 -7.49 -9.23 11.16
CA GLU A 46 -6.17 -9.14 11.78
C GLU A 46 -5.67 -7.69 11.84
N LEU A 47 -6.05 -6.81 10.90
CA LEU A 47 -5.66 -5.39 10.91
C LEU A 47 -6.39 -4.58 11.98
N PHE A 48 -7.49 -5.09 12.52
CA PHE A 48 -8.32 -4.40 13.52
C PHE A 48 -7.90 -4.69 14.96
N LEU A 49 -6.90 -5.55 15.16
CA LEU A 49 -6.25 -5.80 16.44
C LEU A 49 -5.49 -4.55 16.95
N PRO A 50 -5.18 -4.45 18.26
CA PRO A 50 -4.53 -3.28 18.85
C PRO A 50 -3.03 -3.21 18.48
N HIS A 51 -2.75 -2.91 17.22
CA HIS A 51 -1.40 -2.75 16.71
C HIS A 51 -0.79 -1.41 17.11
N THR A 52 0.53 -1.40 17.31
CA THR A 52 1.32 -0.15 17.32
C THR A 52 1.84 0.10 15.91
N LEU A 53 1.42 1.20 15.28
CA LEU A 53 1.83 1.57 13.93
C LEU A 53 3.28 2.10 13.91
N PRO A 54 4.04 1.94 12.81
CA PRO A 54 3.62 1.38 11.52
C PRO A 54 3.61 -0.15 11.48
N ILE A 55 2.67 -0.72 10.71
CA ILE A 55 2.62 -2.15 10.37
C ILE A 55 2.61 -2.34 8.86
N ALA A 56 2.78 -3.56 8.36
CA ALA A 56 2.64 -3.87 6.94
C ALA A 56 2.09 -5.27 6.72
N ILE A 57 1.32 -5.45 5.66
CA ILE A 57 1.09 -6.78 5.09
C ILE A 57 2.33 -7.13 4.27
N TYR A 58 2.92 -8.29 4.54
CA TYR A 58 4.05 -8.81 3.77
C TYR A 58 3.58 -9.98 2.90
N SER A 59 3.69 -9.80 1.58
CA SER A 59 3.36 -10.85 0.61
C SER A 59 4.65 -11.38 0.02
N VAL A 60 4.82 -12.70 0.02
CA VAL A 60 6.01 -13.38 -0.51
C VAL A 60 5.60 -14.49 -1.46
N VAL A 61 6.32 -14.58 -2.57
CA VAL A 61 6.17 -15.62 -3.58
C VAL A 61 7.52 -16.31 -3.69
N ARG A 62 7.51 -17.64 -3.68
CA ARG A 62 8.71 -18.46 -3.89
C ARG A 62 8.56 -19.16 -5.23
N ASP A 63 9.54 -19.00 -6.10
CA ASP A 63 9.58 -19.77 -7.35
C ASP A 63 10.12 -21.19 -7.12
N GLU A 64 9.99 -22.04 -8.14
CA GLU A 64 10.47 -23.43 -8.13
C GLU A 64 11.99 -23.54 -7.93
N GLN A 65 12.73 -22.46 -8.21
CA GLN A 65 14.19 -22.36 -8.08
C GLN A 65 14.61 -21.87 -6.68
N GLY A 66 13.63 -21.60 -5.80
CA GLY A 66 13.84 -21.19 -4.41
C GLY A 66 14.08 -19.70 -4.21
N LEU A 67 14.02 -18.87 -5.25
CA LEU A 67 14.14 -17.42 -5.14
C LEU A 67 12.83 -16.83 -4.63
N SER A 68 12.90 -16.05 -3.55
CA SER A 68 11.73 -15.38 -2.97
C SER A 68 11.62 -13.93 -3.44
N LYS A 69 10.49 -13.56 -4.01
CA LYS A 69 10.11 -12.16 -4.30
C LYS A 69 9.10 -11.70 -3.25
N GLY A 70 9.40 -10.62 -2.56
CA GLY A 70 8.55 -10.05 -1.53
C GLY A 70 8.10 -8.63 -1.84
N THR A 71 6.93 -8.24 -1.34
CA THR A 71 6.46 -6.85 -1.34
C THR A 71 5.81 -6.51 -0.01
N TYR A 72 5.85 -5.24 0.35
CA TYR A 72 5.20 -4.72 1.56
C TYR A 72 4.04 -3.80 1.17
N TYR A 73 2.92 -3.94 1.89
CA TYR A 73 1.82 -2.98 1.87
C TYR A 73 1.79 -2.29 3.25
N PRO A 74 2.51 -1.16 3.41
CA PRO A 74 2.66 -0.49 4.69
C PRO A 74 1.41 0.30 5.09
N PHE A 75 1.17 0.39 6.40
CA PHE A 75 0.15 1.22 7.02
C PHE A 75 0.77 2.11 8.10
N CYS A 76 0.52 3.41 7.97
CA CYS A 76 0.77 4.40 9.02
C CYS A 76 -0.55 5.04 9.45
N ASN A 77 -0.55 5.70 10.60
CA ASN A 77 -1.74 6.38 11.14
C ASN A 77 -2.29 7.49 10.23
N TYR A 78 -1.47 8.01 9.31
CA TYR A 78 -1.85 9.04 8.36
C TYR A 78 -2.11 8.52 6.94
N PHE A 79 -2.01 7.21 6.67
CA PHE A 79 -2.25 6.66 5.34
C PHE A 79 -3.76 6.63 5.04
N PRO A 80 -4.20 7.07 3.85
CA PRO A 80 -5.60 7.05 3.49
C PRO A 80 -6.24 5.65 3.56
N GLU A 81 -5.50 4.60 3.23
CA GLU A 81 -5.95 3.21 3.28
C GLU A 81 -6.22 2.77 4.72
N TRP A 82 -5.34 3.14 5.65
CA TRP A 82 -5.54 2.88 7.08
C TRP A 82 -6.75 3.66 7.61
N ILE A 83 -6.88 4.93 7.23
CA ILE A 83 -8.02 5.76 7.63
C ILE A 83 -9.33 5.19 7.06
N ALA A 84 -9.34 4.73 5.82
CA ALA A 84 -10.50 4.07 5.21
C ALA A 84 -10.91 2.81 5.99
N LEU A 85 -9.95 1.94 6.36
CA LEU A 85 -10.21 0.76 7.18
C LEU A 85 -10.81 1.12 8.54
N GLN A 86 -10.22 2.10 9.23
CA GLN A 86 -10.69 2.51 10.56
C GLN A 86 -12.06 3.20 10.51
N SER A 87 -12.31 4.03 9.49
CA SER A 87 -13.62 4.62 9.23
C SER A 87 -14.67 3.54 8.93
N ALA A 88 -14.34 2.54 8.11
CA ALA A 88 -15.22 1.42 7.82
C ALA A 88 -15.61 0.66 9.10
N LYS A 89 -14.62 0.34 9.94
CA LYS A 89 -14.85 -0.30 11.26
C LYS A 89 -15.76 0.55 12.15
N SER A 90 -15.50 1.85 12.24
CA SER A 90 -16.28 2.78 13.07
C SER A 90 -17.73 2.92 12.59
N LEU A 91 -17.96 2.83 11.29
CA LEU A 91 -19.29 2.95 10.67
C LEU A 91 -20.01 1.61 10.53
N GLN A 92 -19.36 0.50 10.87
CA GLN A 92 -19.81 -0.87 10.61
C GLN A 92 -20.10 -1.11 9.11
N THR A 93 -19.36 -0.41 8.24
CA THR A 93 -19.42 -0.56 6.79
C THR A 93 -18.42 -1.64 6.36
N PRO A 94 -18.80 -2.60 5.49
CA PRO A 94 -17.85 -3.55 4.93
C PRO A 94 -16.70 -2.88 4.17
N ALA A 95 -15.47 -3.25 4.47
CA ALA A 95 -14.27 -2.87 3.71
C ALA A 95 -13.69 -4.08 2.95
N ARG A 96 -13.16 -3.87 1.74
CA ARG A 96 -12.48 -4.91 0.95
C ARG A 96 -11.28 -4.35 0.20
N PHE A 97 -10.21 -5.13 0.20
CA PHE A 97 -9.07 -4.95 -0.70
C PHE A 97 -9.40 -5.44 -2.12
N ILE A 98 -8.93 -4.72 -3.14
CA ILE A 98 -9.30 -4.97 -4.55
C ILE A 98 -8.12 -5.15 -5.51
N ASP A 99 -6.87 -4.98 -5.06
CA ASP A 99 -5.71 -5.15 -5.93
C ASP A 99 -5.37 -6.62 -6.14
N LEU A 100 -4.71 -6.89 -7.26
CA LEU A 100 -4.17 -8.20 -7.57
C LEU A 100 -3.11 -8.62 -6.52
N PRO A 101 -3.13 -9.90 -6.08
CA PRO A 101 -2.12 -10.49 -5.24
C PRO A 101 -0.72 -10.33 -5.83
N TRP A 102 0.28 -10.29 -4.95
CA TRP A 102 1.67 -10.17 -5.39
C TRP A 102 2.14 -11.32 -6.29
N ALA A 103 1.59 -12.53 -6.08
CA ALA A 103 1.82 -13.70 -6.92
C ALA A 103 1.42 -13.47 -8.39
N ASP A 104 0.24 -12.88 -8.58
CA ASP A 104 -0.29 -12.59 -9.91
C ASP A 104 0.51 -11.48 -10.58
N LEU A 105 0.85 -10.42 -9.82
CA LEU A 105 1.72 -9.33 -10.29
C LEU A 105 3.11 -9.83 -10.71
N CYS A 106 3.69 -10.77 -9.96
CA CYS A 106 4.98 -11.39 -10.33
C CYS A 106 4.87 -12.17 -11.64
N SER A 107 3.77 -12.90 -11.83
CA SER A 107 3.52 -13.72 -13.02
C SER A 107 3.31 -12.86 -14.27
N ILE A 108 2.58 -11.75 -14.15
CA ILE A 108 2.38 -10.78 -15.24
C ILE A 108 3.71 -10.13 -15.64
N LYS A 109 4.53 -9.73 -14.67
CA LYS A 109 5.84 -9.11 -14.92
C LYS A 109 6.83 -10.05 -15.62
N SER A 110 6.78 -11.36 -15.34
CA SER A 110 7.61 -12.33 -16.07
C SER A 110 7.19 -12.54 -17.52
N ILE A 111 5.92 -12.27 -17.86
CA ILE A 111 5.42 -12.37 -19.24
C ILE A 111 5.80 -11.11 -20.04
N SER A 112 5.99 -9.96 -19.38
CA SER A 112 6.23 -8.67 -20.02
C SER A 112 7.72 -8.29 -20.13
N GLU A 113 8.59 -9.15 -20.65
CA GLU A 113 9.99 -8.79 -20.91
C GLU A 113 10.12 -7.72 -22.05
N LYS A 114 10.12 -6.44 -21.62
CA LYS A 114 10.64 -5.17 -22.22
C LYS A 114 9.74 -4.31 -23.15
N PRO A 115 9.95 -2.96 -23.21
CA PRO A 115 10.35 -2.00 -22.16
C PRO A 115 9.49 -0.70 -22.16
N ASN A 116 9.75 0.22 -21.21
CA ASN A 116 9.36 1.64 -21.23
C ASN A 116 7.87 2.00 -21.07
N ILE A 117 7.25 1.57 -19.97
CA ILE A 117 6.29 2.48 -19.32
C ILE A 117 7.07 3.14 -18.19
N LYS A 118 7.71 4.28 -18.49
CA LYS A 118 7.99 5.25 -17.44
C LYS A 118 6.61 5.76 -16.99
N ALA A 119 5.98 5.02 -16.07
CA ALA A 119 5.06 5.65 -15.16
C ALA A 119 5.80 6.88 -14.61
N ALA A 120 5.14 8.02 -14.50
CA ALA A 120 5.74 9.22 -13.94
C ALA A 120 6.16 8.92 -12.50
N HIS A 121 7.33 8.29 -12.35
CA HIS A 121 7.95 7.99 -11.09
C HIS A 121 8.51 9.31 -10.61
N ASP A 122 8.24 9.64 -9.36
CA ASP A 122 8.91 10.72 -8.64
C ASP A 122 10.44 10.48 -8.51
N GLU A 123 11.02 9.45 -9.17
CA GLU A 123 12.45 9.12 -9.23
C GLU A 123 13.40 10.32 -9.37
N PRO A 124 13.13 11.33 -10.22
CA PRO A 124 14.00 12.51 -10.32
C PRO A 124 14.11 13.29 -9.01
N PHE A 125 13.08 13.24 -8.15
CA PHE A 125 13.07 13.94 -6.87
C PHE A 125 13.78 13.17 -5.75
N TRP A 126 13.86 11.83 -5.86
CA TRP A 126 14.44 10.98 -4.80
C TRP A 126 15.96 10.89 -4.86
N ASN A 127 16.56 11.07 -6.04
CA ASN A 127 18.01 10.94 -6.20
C ASN A 127 18.73 12.28 -6.00
N ASN A 128 18.70 12.80 -4.76
CA ASN A 128 19.39 14.04 -4.39
C ASN A 128 20.20 13.88 -3.09
N ASN A 129 21.18 14.77 -2.89
CA ASN A 129 22.06 14.73 -1.73
C ASN A 129 21.33 14.85 -0.39
N PHE A 130 20.21 15.57 -0.34
CA PHE A 130 19.41 15.70 0.88
C PHE A 130 18.82 14.36 1.30
N ILE A 131 18.18 13.65 0.36
CA ILE A 131 17.57 12.34 0.60
C ILE A 131 18.64 11.30 0.96
N LEU A 132 19.77 11.25 0.24
CA LEU A 132 20.87 10.33 0.56
C LEU A 132 21.45 10.56 1.97
N THR A 133 21.62 11.83 2.35
CA THR A 133 22.11 12.19 3.69
C THR A 133 21.09 11.81 4.77
N LEU A 134 19.80 12.03 4.49
CA LEU A 134 18.72 11.64 5.38
C LEU A 134 18.68 10.12 5.57
N CYS A 135 18.71 9.34 4.48
CA CYS A 135 18.75 7.88 4.51
C CYS A 135 19.92 7.36 5.33
N LYS A 136 21.13 7.90 5.11
CA LYS A 136 22.33 7.56 5.89
C LYS A 136 22.17 7.86 7.38
N LYS A 137 21.58 9.01 7.73
CA LYS A 137 21.33 9.40 9.13
C LYS A 137 20.29 8.50 9.81
N MET A 138 19.29 8.06 9.06
CA MET A 138 18.19 7.21 9.55
C MET A 138 18.52 5.71 9.49
N GLY A 139 19.68 5.32 8.92
CA GLY A 139 20.08 3.92 8.78
C GLY A 139 19.25 3.12 7.77
N VAL A 140 18.71 3.78 6.75
CA VAL A 140 17.92 3.16 5.67
C VAL A 140 18.66 3.25 4.33
N THR A 141 18.44 2.28 3.44
CA THR A 141 19.18 2.12 2.18
C THR A 141 18.75 3.12 1.11
N ASP A 142 17.47 3.43 1.05
CA ASP A 142 16.88 4.34 0.07
C ASP A 142 15.59 4.97 0.61
N PHE A 143 15.02 5.87 -0.19
CA PHE A 143 13.72 6.49 0.04
C PHE A 143 12.74 5.99 -1.03
N THR A 144 12.48 4.69 -1.06
CA THR A 144 11.45 4.13 -1.98
C THR A 144 10.08 4.18 -1.32
N ILE A 145 9.15 4.88 -1.95
CA ILE A 145 7.83 5.23 -1.40
C ILE A 145 6.75 4.22 -1.80
N TYR A 146 7.01 3.52 -2.90
CA TYR A 146 6.25 2.35 -3.31
C TYR A 146 6.90 1.15 -2.64
N GLY A 147 6.12 0.34 -1.93
CA GLY A 147 6.55 -0.80 -1.11
C GLY A 147 7.25 -1.96 -1.85
N THR A 148 7.84 -1.70 -3.00
CA THR A 148 8.69 -2.63 -3.74
C THR A 148 10.15 -2.39 -3.35
N ASN A 149 10.69 -3.31 -2.55
CA ASN A 149 12.11 -3.50 -2.22
C ASN A 149 12.62 -2.87 -0.92
N PHE A 150 12.08 -3.28 0.23
CA PHE A 150 12.94 -3.48 1.40
C PHE A 150 13.74 -4.78 1.20
N SER A 151 14.78 -4.77 0.37
CA SER A 151 15.79 -5.84 0.41
C SER A 151 16.77 -5.52 1.53
N LYS A 152 16.51 -6.01 2.74
CA LYS A 152 17.59 -6.12 3.73
C LYS A 152 18.50 -7.23 3.23
N SER A 153 19.70 -6.88 2.77
CA SER A 153 20.76 -7.86 2.58
C SER A 153 21.10 -8.41 3.97
N ILE A 154 20.54 -9.56 4.32
CA ILE A 154 20.94 -10.30 5.51
C ILE A 154 22.27 -10.94 5.12
N THR A 155 23.37 -10.31 5.54
CA THR A 155 24.68 -10.96 5.59
C THR A 155 24.85 -11.56 6.98
#